data_AF-T1C3Q4-F1
#
_entry.id   AF-T1C3Q4-F1
#
_cell.length_a   1.000
_cell.length_b   1.000
_cell.length_c   1.000
_cell.angle_alpha   90.00
_cell.angle_beta   90.00
_cell.angle_gamma   90.00
#
_symmetry.space_group_name_H-M   'P 1'
#
loop_
_entity.id
_entity.type
_entity.pdbx_description
1 polymer ?
#
loop_
_entity_poly.entity_id
_entity_poly.type
_entity_poly.pdbx_seq_one_letter_code
_entity_poly.pdbx_strand_id
1 'polypeptide(L)' 'MLEEKNADGWLTMLTDRVDASTIQASPKLRGFANYAVGFNNIDIAACTQHAIGVNL' A
#
# COMPACT_ATOMS: atom_id res chain seq x y z
N MET A 1 -1.64 12.96 2.68
CA MET A 1 -0.19 12.66 2.77
C MET A 1 0.37 12.49 4.18
N LEU A 2 0.30 13.47 5.11
CA LEU A 2 0.91 13.25 6.45
C LEU A 2 0.20 12.17 7.29
N GLU A 3 -1.12 12.05 7.13
CA GLU A 3 -1.90 11.01 7.81
C GLU A 3 -1.63 9.61 7.23
N GLU A 4 -1.56 9.48 5.90
CA GLU A 4 -1.15 8.25 5.19
C GLU A 4 0.14 7.66 5.74
N LYS A 5 1.20 8.48 5.84
CA LYS A 5 2.54 8.00 6.27
C LYS A 5 2.57 7.45 7.68
N ASN A 6 1.59 7.82 8.50
CA ASN A 6 1.47 7.41 9.89
C ASN A 6 0.37 6.37 10.13
N ALA A 7 -0.38 5.98 9.10
CA ALA A 7 -1.44 5.00 9.20
C ALA A 7 -0.89 3.56 9.15
N ASP A 8 -1.53 2.67 9.90
CA ASP A 8 -1.19 1.24 9.88
C ASP A 8 -1.77 0.49 8.67
N GLY A 9 -2.80 1.05 8.02
CA GLY A 9 -3.45 0.43 6.88
C GLY A 9 -4.13 1.44 5.96
N TRP A 10 -4.10 1.17 4.66
CA TRP A 10 -4.66 2.04 3.63
C TRP A 10 -5.80 1.36 2.88
N LEU A 11 -6.84 2.12 2.58
CA LEU A 11 -7.86 1.76 1.60
C LEU A 11 -7.43 2.31 0.24
N THR A 12 -7.32 1.45 -0.77
CA THR A 12 -6.95 1.86 -2.13
C THR A 12 -8.06 1.51 -3.12
N MET A 13 -8.22 2.32 -4.16
CA MET A 13 -9.08 2.08 -5.30
C MET A 13 -8.23 1.77 -6.54
N LEU A 14 -8.86 1.27 -7.60
CA LEU A 14 -8.19 0.91 -8.86
C LEU A 14 -7.33 2.03 -9.46
N THR A 15 -7.73 3.29 -9.25
CA THR A 15 -7.03 4.47 -9.79
C THR A 15 -5.84 4.92 -8.98
N ASP A 16 -5.70 4.44 -7.74
CA ASP A 16 -4.61 4.85 -6.85
C ASP A 16 -3.34 4.12 -7.24
N ARG A 17 -2.23 4.85 -7.42
CA ARG A 17 -0.93 4.26 -7.76
C ARG A 17 -0.02 4.29 -6.55
N VAL A 18 0.40 3.11 -6.10
CA VAL A 18 1.28 2.95 -4.94
C VAL A 18 2.58 2.29 -5.39
N ASP A 19 3.65 3.09 -5.40
CA ASP A 19 4.99 2.63 -5.77
C ASP A 19 5.89 2.39 -4.54
N ALA A 20 7.06 1.82 -4.79
CA ALA A 20 8.06 1.57 -3.75
C ALA A 20 8.42 2.81 -2.92
N SER A 21 8.48 4.00 -3.54
CA SER A 21 8.85 5.24 -2.84
C SER A 21 7.78 5.67 -1.83
N THR A 22 6.52 5.45 -2.20
CA THR A 22 5.35 5.72 -1.37
C THR A 22 5.29 4.77 -0.18
N ILE A 23 5.58 3.49 -0.42
CA ILE A 23 5.67 2.46 0.62
C ILE A 23 6.81 2.78 1.60
N GLN A 24 7.99 3.10 1.07
CA GLN A 24 9.16 3.44 1.90
C GLN A 24 8.94 4.69 2.76
N ALA A 25 8.15 5.65 2.26
CA ALA A 25 7.79 6.85 3.00
C ALA A 25 6.76 6.61 4.13
N SER A 26 6.25 5.38 4.25
CA SER A 26 5.13 5.01 5.13
C SER A 26 5.55 3.88 6.09
N PRO A 27 6.45 4.15 7.06
CA PRO A 27 7.10 3.12 7.87
C PRO A 27 6.15 2.37 8.81
N LYS A 28 4.94 2.89 9.04
CA LYS A 28 3.90 2.24 9.85
C LYS A 28 2.97 1.37 9.05
N LEU A 29 3.01 1.42 7.72
CA LEU A 29 2.06 0.69 6.88
C LEU A 29 2.25 -0.82 7.03
N ARG A 30 1.15 -1.53 7.33
CA ARG A 30 1.12 -2.98 7.55
C ARG A 30 0.31 -3.73 6.51
N GLY A 31 -0.59 -3.04 5.81
CA GLY A 31 -1.29 -3.62 4.68
C GLY A 31 -2.31 -2.71 4.01
N PHE A 32 -2.89 -3.26 2.94
CA PHE A 32 -3.86 -2.59 2.10
C PHE A 32 -5.20 -3.35 2.10
N ALA A 33 -6.28 -2.60 2.27
CA ALA A 33 -7.63 -3.02 1.87
C ALA A 33 -7.85 -2.49 0.45
N ASN A 34 -7.63 -3.32 -0.56
CA ASN A 34 -7.73 -2.88 -1.96
C ASN A 34 -9.13 -3.10 -2.49
N TYR A 35 -9.84 -2.01 -2.79
CA TYR A 35 -11.16 -2.02 -3.40
C TYR A 35 -11.06 -2.15 -4.92
N ALA A 36 -10.45 -3.25 -5.38
CA ALA A 36 -10.35 -3.66 -6.77
C ALA A 36 -10.10 -5.16 -6.88
N VAL A 37 -10.44 -5.76 -8.03
CA VAL A 37 -10.20 -7.20 -8.27
C VAL A 37 -8.71 -7.51 -8.45
N GLY A 38 -7.96 -6.57 -9.03
CA GLY A 38 -6.51 -6.71 -9.27
C GLY A 38 -5.70 -5.69 -8.47
N PHE A 39 -4.38 -5.89 -8.47
CA PHE A 39 -3.41 -5.11 -7.68
C PHE A 39 -2.26 -4.56 -8.53
N ASN A 40 -2.46 -4.41 -9.85
CA ASN A 40 -1.45 -3.88 -10.78
C ASN A 40 -1.04 -2.42 -10.48
N ASN A 41 -1.84 -1.74 -9.66
CA ASN A 41 -1.66 -0.37 -9.22
C ASN A 41 -0.79 -0.27 -7.94
N ILE A 42 -0.46 -1.41 -7.32
CA ILE A 42 0.37 -1.51 -6.12
C ILE A 42 1.66 -2.27 -6.46
N ASP A 43 2.81 -1.74 -6.05
CA ASP A 43 4.09 -2.43 -6.17
C ASP A 43 4.19 -3.60 -5.20
N ILE A 44 3.76 -4.78 -5.66
CA ILE A 44 3.76 -6.02 -4.88
C ILE A 44 5.18 -6.45 -4.47
N ALA A 45 6.20 -6.16 -5.29
CA ALA A 45 7.58 -6.51 -4.97
C ALA A 45 8.07 -5.69 -3.76
N ALA A 46 7.81 -4.38 -3.76
CA ALA A 46 8.08 -3.53 -2.61
C ALA A 46 7.28 -3.96 -1.37
N CYS A 47 5.98 -4.25 -1.53
CA CYS A 47 5.16 -4.75 -0.42
C CYS A 47 5.76 -6.03 0.20
N THR A 48 6.20 -6.97 -0.64
CA THR A 48 6.81 -8.23 -0.19
C THR A 48 8.12 -7.99 0.58
N GLN A 49 8.98 -7.08 0.10
CA GLN A 49 10.23 -6.72 0.78
C GLN A 49 10.00 -6.12 2.17
N HIS A 50 8.87 -5.42 2.35
CA HIS A 50 8.50 -4.79 3.60
C HIS A 50 7.52 -5.61 4.45
N ALA A 51 7.20 -6.85 4.04
CA ALA A 51 6.23 -7.74 4.70
C ALA A 51 4.83 -7.11 4.86
N ILE A 52 4.40 -6.35 3.86
CA ILE A 52 3.11 -5.65 3.81
C ILE A 52 2.12 -6.49 2.99
N GLY A 53 0.97 -6.81 3.58
CA GLY A 53 -0.08 -7.60 2.93
C GLY A 53 -0.98 -6.76 2.02
N VAL A 54 -1.48 -7.35 0.93
CA VAL A 54 -2.51 -6.77 0.06
C VAL A 54 -3.77 -7.65 0.13
N ASN A 55 -4.93 -7.04 0.37
CA ASN A 55 -6.24 -7.66 0.67
C ASN A 55 -6.38 -8.18 2.11
N LEU A 56 -6.18 -7.27 3.08
CA LEU A 56 -6.60 -7.45 4.47
C LEU A 56 -8.10 -7.17 4.65
#